data_AF-A0A2E3V547-F1
#
_entry.id   AF-A0A2E3V547-F1
#
_cell.length_a   1.000
_cell.length_b   1.000
_cell.length_c   1.000
_cell.angle_alpha   90.00
_cell.angle_beta   90.00
_cell.angle_gamma   90.00
#
_symmetry.space_group_name_H-M   'P 1'
#
loop_
_entity.id
_entity.type
_entity.pdbx_description
1 polymer ?
#
loop_
_entity_poly.entity_id
_entity_poly.type
_entity_poly.pdbx_seq_one_letter_code
_entity_poly.pdbx_strand_id
1 'polypeptide(L)'
;MIPNSNRPILSICLTCRDNRESEKNDIRGGSRLAQALFDRLESHKDLPFDLRGVSCMSQCKRPCAAAISSRDRFSYMFGDLDPEKTDNIDALLELPALYIAASEGFLRRRERPLPLQSRIVARIPPSISSSTLVTPLRMETVK
;
A
#
# COMPACT_ATOMS: atom_id res chain seq x y z
N MET A 1 -22.38 -1.85 -3.51
CA MET A 1 -21.81 -1.18 -4.68
C MET A 1 -20.43 -1.79 -4.91
N ILE A 2 -20.26 -2.65 -5.92
CA ILE A 2 -18.95 -3.27 -6.21
C ILE A 2 -18.11 -2.19 -6.88
N PRO A 3 -16.98 -1.74 -6.29
CA PRO A 3 -16.14 -0.72 -6.89
C PRO A 3 -15.71 -1.12 -8.29
N ASN A 4 -15.53 -0.13 -9.17
CA ASN A 4 -15.06 -0.33 -10.53
C ASN A 4 -13.77 -1.17 -10.49
N SER A 5 -13.86 -2.42 -10.99
CA SER A 5 -12.92 -3.49 -10.62
C SER A 5 -11.47 -3.31 -11.10
N ASN A 6 -11.17 -2.22 -11.80
CA ASN A 6 -9.85 -1.90 -12.32
C ASN A 6 -9.14 -0.76 -11.57
N ARG A 7 -9.86 -0.07 -10.67
CA ARG A 7 -9.34 1.07 -9.93
C ARG A 7 -8.43 0.60 -8.77
N PRO A 8 -7.24 1.21 -8.57
CA PRO A 8 -6.39 0.85 -7.45
C PRO A 8 -7.08 1.11 -6.11
N ILE A 9 -6.81 0.24 -5.14
CA ILE A 9 -7.27 0.39 -3.77
C ILE A 9 -6.05 0.51 -2.85
N LEU A 10 -5.95 1.63 -2.14
CA LEU A 10 -5.04 1.83 -1.02
C LEU A 10 -5.70 1.30 0.25
N SER A 11 -5.12 0.26 0.85
CA SER A 11 -5.62 -0.45 2.02
C SER A 11 -4.74 -0.15 3.22
N ILE A 12 -5.33 0.32 4.32
CA ILE A 12 -4.60 0.67 5.55
C ILE A 12 -4.95 -0.32 6.66
N CYS A 13 -3.95 -0.91 7.30
CA CYS A 13 -4.18 -1.71 8.50
C CYS A 13 -4.65 -0.80 9.63
N LEU A 14 -5.80 -1.07 10.23
CA LEU A 14 -6.36 -0.25 11.31
C LEU A 14 -5.84 -0.63 12.69
N THR A 15 -5.40 -1.88 12.89
CA THR A 15 -5.10 -2.39 14.23
C THR A 15 -3.62 -2.63 14.51
N CYS A 16 -2.67 -2.27 13.64
CA CYS A 16 -1.26 -2.40 14.03
C CYS A 16 -0.92 -1.50 15.24
N ARG A 17 0.01 -1.97 16.09
CA ARG A 17 0.59 -1.16 17.18
C ARG A 17 1.92 -0.61 16.74
N ASP A 18 2.20 0.66 17.02
CA ASP A 18 3.51 1.27 16.81
C ASP A 18 4.20 1.68 18.12
N ASN A 19 3.69 1.17 19.24
CA ASN A 19 4.17 1.39 20.61
C ASN A 19 4.05 2.84 21.10
N ARG A 20 3.24 3.66 20.43
CA ARG A 20 2.91 5.03 20.86
C ARG A 20 1.47 5.17 21.35
N GLU A 21 0.74 4.05 21.50
CA GLU A 21 -0.69 4.10 21.85
C GLU A 21 -0.96 4.83 23.17
N SER A 22 -0.14 4.60 24.21
CA SER A 22 -0.30 5.26 25.52
C SER A 22 -0.15 6.78 25.47
N GLU A 23 0.63 7.28 24.51
CA GLU A 23 0.83 8.71 24.28
C GLU A 23 -0.23 9.32 23.34
N LYS A 24 -1.07 8.46 22.74
CA LYS A 24 -2.02 8.82 21.68
C LYS A 24 -3.44 8.37 22.02
N ASN A 25 -3.84 8.49 23.28
CA ASN A 25 -5.19 8.18 23.77
C ASN A 25 -5.63 6.74 23.45
N ASP A 26 -4.70 5.78 23.52
CA ASP A 26 -4.88 4.37 23.17
C ASP A 26 -5.29 4.10 21.71
N ILE A 27 -5.16 5.10 20.83
CA ILE A 27 -5.46 4.96 19.40
C ILE A 27 -4.32 4.21 18.70
N ARG A 28 -4.69 3.11 18.02
CA ARG A 28 -3.78 2.28 17.22
C ARG A 28 -3.01 3.12 16.21
N GLY A 29 -1.71 2.84 16.05
CA GLY A 29 -0.90 3.46 15.01
C GLY A 29 -1.53 3.35 13.62
N GLY A 30 -2.13 2.20 13.30
CA GLY A 30 -2.85 1.98 12.05
C GLY A 30 -4.05 2.91 11.83
N SER A 31 -4.91 3.05 12.83
CA SER A 31 -6.01 4.01 12.81
C SER A 31 -5.54 5.46 12.68
N ARG A 32 -4.44 5.82 13.35
CA ARG A 32 -3.84 7.16 13.20
C ARG A 32 -3.33 7.41 11.79
N LEU A 33 -2.73 6.41 11.14
CA LEU A 33 -2.32 6.50 9.74
C LEU A 33 -3.51 6.70 8.81
N ALA A 34 -4.60 5.96 9.02
CA ALA A 34 -5.82 6.10 8.25
C ALA A 34 -6.45 7.49 8.41
N GLN A 35 -6.49 8.02 9.64
CA GLN A 35 -6.98 9.36 9.92
C GLN A 35 -6.12 10.43 9.25
N ALA A 36 -4.80 10.35 9.37
CA ALA A 36 -3.89 11.30 8.73
C ALA A 36 -4.03 11.33 7.20
N LEU A 37 -4.28 10.17 6.57
CA LEU A 37 -4.61 10.11 5.15
C LEU A 37 -5.96 10.77 4.84
N PHE A 38 -6.98 10.53 5.67
CA PHE A 38 -8.30 11.12 5.48
C PHE A 38 -8.27 12.65 5.61
N ASP A 39 -7.63 13.18 6.66
CA ASP A 39 -7.47 14.62 6.90
C ASP A 39 -6.75 15.30 5.73
N ARG A 40 -5.74 14.64 5.17
CA ARG A 40 -4.99 15.12 4.01
C ARG A 40 -5.84 15.15 2.72
N LEU A 41 -6.88 14.32 2.67
CA LEU A 41 -7.76 14.13 1.52
C LEU A 41 -9.04 14.96 1.58
N GLU A 42 -9.40 15.61 2.69
CA GLU A 42 -10.69 16.33 2.86
C GLU A 42 -10.98 17.39 1.78
N SER A 43 -9.96 17.85 1.05
CA SER A 43 -10.09 18.80 -0.08
C SER A 43 -10.22 18.16 -1.47
N HIS A 44 -10.12 16.83 -1.61
CA HIS A 44 -10.05 16.14 -2.89
C HIS A 44 -11.28 15.27 -3.16
N LYS A 45 -12.14 15.69 -4.10
CA LYS A 45 -13.38 14.96 -4.43
C LYS A 45 -13.16 13.83 -5.45
N ASP A 46 -12.14 13.93 -6.30
CA ASP A 46 -11.86 12.97 -7.38
C ASP A 46 -10.44 12.39 -7.29
N LEU A 47 -10.24 11.48 -6.33
CA LEU A 47 -9.01 10.70 -6.27
C LEU A 47 -9.00 9.66 -7.39
N PRO A 48 -7.83 9.26 -7.95
CA PRO A 48 -7.75 8.20 -8.96
C PRO A 48 -7.73 6.78 -8.37
N PHE A 49 -7.90 6.64 -7.04
CA PHE A 49 -7.86 5.38 -6.29
C PHE A 49 -8.86 5.38 -5.13
N ASP A 50 -9.25 4.21 -4.66
CA ASP A 50 -10.11 4.07 -3.49
C ASP A 50 -9.26 3.88 -2.23
N LEU A 51 -9.70 4.45 -1.11
CA LEU A 51 -9.09 4.26 0.21
C LEU A 51 -9.98 3.34 1.05
N ARG A 52 -9.39 2.33 1.70
CA ARG A 52 -10.10 1.48 2.66
C ARG A 52 -9.28 1.18 3.90
N GLY A 53 -9.98 1.00 5.02
CA GLY A 53 -9.43 0.36 6.21
C GLY A 53 -9.55 -1.16 6.12
N VAL A 54 -8.54 -1.86 6.64
CA VAL A 54 -8.54 -3.31 6.84
C VAL A 54 -8.30 -3.56 8.32
N SER A 55 -9.15 -4.36 8.95
CA SER A 55 -9.06 -4.62 10.39
C SER A 55 -7.66 -5.09 10.79
N CYS A 56 -7.09 -6.08 10.11
CA CYS A 56 -5.73 -6.53 10.32
C CYS A 56 -5.10 -7.02 9.01
N MET A 57 -3.82 -6.70 8.80
CA MET A 57 -3.03 -7.20 7.66
C MET A 57 -1.88 -8.13 8.09
N SER A 58 -1.91 -8.62 9.34
CA SER A 58 -0.94 -9.57 9.91
C SER A 58 0.53 -9.14 9.82
N GLN A 59 0.80 -7.84 9.68
CA GLN A 59 2.16 -7.31 9.58
C GLN A 59 2.58 -6.51 10.82
N CYS A 60 2.25 -7.04 12.00
CA CYS A 60 2.52 -6.37 13.28
C CYS A 60 4.01 -6.15 13.56
N LYS A 61 4.92 -6.88 12.90
CA LYS A 61 6.37 -6.70 13.07
C LYS A 61 6.91 -5.45 12.36
N ARG A 62 6.14 -4.86 11.44
CA ARG A 62 6.52 -3.68 10.66
C ARG A 62 5.40 -2.64 10.61
N PRO A 63 4.99 -2.07 11.77
CA PRO A 63 3.92 -1.08 11.85
C PRO A 63 4.40 0.34 11.45
N CYS A 64 3.58 1.21 10.90
CA CYS A 64 2.25 0.96 10.36
C CYS A 64 2.32 0.32 8.96
N ALA A 65 1.25 -0.36 8.56
CA ALA A 65 1.20 -1.11 7.31
C ALA A 65 0.11 -0.61 6.37
N ALA A 66 0.46 -0.53 5.08
CA ALA A 66 -0.44 -0.17 4.00
C ALA A 66 -0.17 -1.04 2.77
N ALA A 67 -1.15 -1.20 1.89
CA ALA A 67 -0.98 -1.88 0.61
C ALA A 67 -1.71 -1.17 -0.50
N ILE A 68 -1.18 -1.27 -1.73
CA ILE A 68 -1.90 -0.91 -2.95
C ILE A 68 -2.09 -2.16 -3.80
N SER A 69 -3.30 -2.34 -4.32
CA SER A 69 -3.66 -3.50 -5.15
C SER A 69 -4.69 -3.10 -6.21
N SER A 70 -4.66 -3.78 -7.36
CA SER A 70 -5.72 -3.79 -8.37
C SER A 70 -5.75 -5.17 -9.03
N ARG A 71 -6.83 -5.50 -9.76
CA ARG A 71 -7.07 -6.84 -10.32
C ARG A 71 -5.91 -7.33 -11.19
N ASP A 72 -5.45 -6.51 -12.12
CA ASP A 72 -4.52 -6.90 -13.19
C ASP A 72 -3.13 -6.25 -13.00
N ARG A 73 -2.76 -5.96 -11.75
CA ARG A 73 -1.52 -5.25 -11.42
C ARG A 73 -0.80 -5.86 -10.22
N PHE A 74 0.51 -5.65 -10.13
CA PHE A 74 1.33 -6.06 -9.00
C PHE A 74 0.82 -5.42 -7.71
N SER A 75 0.49 -6.23 -6.70
CA SER A 75 0.15 -5.70 -5.38
C SER A 75 1.41 -5.41 -4.57
N TYR A 76 1.42 -4.29 -3.85
CA TYR A 76 2.51 -3.91 -2.95
C TYR A 76 1.99 -3.83 -1.52
N MET A 77 2.82 -4.30 -0.59
CA MET A 77 2.62 -4.04 0.84
C MET A 77 3.83 -3.27 1.36
N PHE A 78 3.58 -2.27 2.19
CA PHE A 78 4.57 -1.45 2.86
C PHE A 78 4.39 -1.56 4.37
N GLY A 79 5.50 -1.42 5.10
CA GLY A 79 5.55 -1.43 6.55
C GLY A 79 6.46 -0.33 7.07
N ASP A 80 6.59 -0.23 8.39
CA ASP A 80 7.37 0.81 9.07
C ASP A 80 6.91 2.23 8.74
N LEU A 81 5.62 2.42 8.42
CA LEU A 81 5.08 3.74 8.12
C LEU A 81 4.86 4.51 9.42
N ASP A 82 5.25 5.78 9.45
CA ASP A 82 5.04 6.65 10.60
C ASP A 82 3.81 7.55 10.36
N PRO A 83 2.70 7.37 11.09
CA PRO A 83 1.50 8.22 10.98
C PRO A 83 1.72 9.70 11.33
N GLU A 84 2.84 10.06 11.97
CA GLU A 84 3.14 11.44 12.36
C GLU A 84 4.08 12.16 11.39
N LYS A 85 4.60 11.46 10.38
CA LYS A 85 5.47 12.08 9.39
C LYS A 85 4.71 12.35 8.09
N THR A 86 4.57 13.62 7.77
CA THR A 86 3.88 14.10 6.56
C THR A 86 4.45 13.49 5.29
N ASP A 87 5.76 13.25 5.22
CA ASP A 87 6.41 12.63 4.06
C ASP A 87 5.90 11.22 3.77
N ASN A 88 5.62 10.40 4.80
CA ASN A 88 5.01 9.08 4.62
C ASN A 88 3.55 9.18 4.13
N ILE A 89 2.79 10.17 4.63
CA ILE A 89 1.40 10.39 4.21
C ILE A 89 1.36 10.81 2.73
N ASP A 90 2.14 11.82 2.37
CA ASP A 90 2.23 12.31 1.00
C ASP A 90 2.73 11.21 0.05
N ALA A 91 3.71 10.41 0.48
CA ALA A 91 4.21 9.28 -0.30
C ALA A 91 3.13 8.21 -0.58
N LEU A 92 2.24 7.93 0.38
CA LEU A 92 1.12 7.01 0.17
C LEU A 92 0.06 7.57 -0.79
N LEU A 93 -0.13 8.89 -0.81
CA LEU A 93 -1.06 9.58 -1.71
C LEU A 93 -0.51 9.78 -3.13
N GLU A 94 0.80 9.89 -3.28
CA GLU A 94 1.48 9.96 -4.58
C GLU A 94 1.53 8.60 -5.28
N LEU A 95 1.74 7.52 -4.51
CA LEU A 95 1.93 6.17 -5.02
C LEU A 95 0.87 5.72 -6.05
N PRO A 96 -0.44 5.94 -5.85
CA PRO A 96 -1.46 5.52 -6.81
C PRO A 96 -1.28 6.07 -8.22
N ALA A 97 -0.84 7.33 -8.37
CA ALA A 97 -0.65 7.93 -9.69
C ALA A 97 0.49 7.23 -10.45
N LEU A 98 1.61 7.00 -9.78
CA LEU A 98 2.76 6.26 -10.31
C LEU A 98 2.38 4.82 -10.65
N TYR A 99 1.62 4.18 -9.76
CA TYR A 99 1.13 2.82 -9.91
C TYR A 99 0.18 2.65 -11.10
N ILE A 100 -0.68 3.65 -11.38
CA ILE A 100 -1.57 3.65 -12.54
C ILE A 100 -0.78 3.78 -13.85
N ALA A 101 0.21 4.67 -13.87
CA ALA A 101 1.04 4.94 -15.03
C ALA A 101 1.97 3.77 -15.41
N ALA A 102 2.34 2.93 -14.44
CA ALA A 102 3.24 1.80 -14.66
C ALA A 102 2.54 0.60 -15.34
N SER A 103 3.28 -0.09 -16.23
CA SER A 103 2.84 -1.34 -16.86
C SER A 103 2.61 -2.42 -15.79
N GLU A 104 1.40 -3.00 -15.76
CA GLU A 104 0.90 -3.89 -14.70
C GLU A 104 1.14 -3.33 -13.27
N GLY A 105 1.24 -2.00 -13.09
CA GLY A 105 1.56 -1.40 -11.81
C GLY A 105 2.95 -1.74 -11.27
N PHE A 106 3.86 -2.22 -12.12
CA PHE A 106 5.21 -2.54 -11.68
C PHE A 106 6.08 -1.29 -11.49
N LEU A 107 6.48 -1.02 -10.25
CA LEU A 107 7.36 0.08 -9.86
C LEU A 107 8.74 -0.46 -9.46
N ARG A 108 9.77 0.01 -10.14
CA ARG A 108 11.18 -0.15 -9.72
C ARG A 108 11.41 0.60 -8.41
N ARG A 109 12.52 0.31 -7.75
CA ARG A 109 12.86 0.98 -6.49
C ARG A 109 12.84 2.51 -6.59
N ARG A 110 13.52 3.06 -7.59
CA ARG A 110 13.64 4.51 -7.81
C ARG A 110 12.35 5.21 -8.25
N GLU A 111 11.37 4.44 -8.74
CA GLU A 111 10.09 4.97 -9.23
C GLU A 111 9.07 5.08 -8.09
N ARG A 112 9.37 4.52 -6.92
CA ARG A 112 8.52 4.66 -5.73
C ARG A 112 8.82 6.00 -5.04
N PRO A 113 7.81 6.63 -4.42
CA PRO A 113 8.01 7.77 -3.55
C PRO A 113 9.11 7.49 -2.51
N LEU A 114 9.95 8.49 -2.22
CA LEU A 114 11.22 8.30 -1.50
C LEU A 114 11.05 7.52 -0.17
N PRO A 115 10.07 7.83 0.72
CA PRO A 115 9.87 7.06 1.94
C PRO A 115 9.48 5.59 1.70
N LEU A 116 8.82 5.28 0.57
CA LEU A 116 8.36 3.92 0.25
C LEU A 116 9.45 3.04 -0.39
N GLN A 117 10.61 3.60 -0.75
CA GLN A 117 11.68 2.84 -1.42
C GLN A 117 12.29 1.75 -0.53
N SER A 118 12.50 2.05 0.75
CA SER A 118 13.04 1.13 1.76
C SER A 118 11.95 0.38 2.54
N ARG A 119 10.69 0.79 2.44
CA ARG A 119 9.58 0.29 3.27
C ARG A 119 8.80 -0.89 2.68
N ILE A 120 9.21 -1.43 1.54
CA ILE A 120 8.52 -2.57 0.92
C ILE A 120 8.58 -3.82 1.80
N VAL A 121 7.43 -4.45 2.01
CA VAL A 121 7.27 -5.73 2.69
C VAL A 121 7.16 -6.84 1.64
N ALA A 122 6.29 -6.63 0.66
CA ALA A 122 5.99 -7.62 -0.37
C ALA A 122 5.63 -6.92 -1.68
N ARG A 123 5.89 -7.65 -2.77
CA ARG A 123 5.40 -7.35 -4.11
C ARG A 123 4.90 -8.66 -4.70
N ILE A 124 3.63 -8.71 -5.05
CA ILE A 124 2.95 -9.94 -5.48
C ILE A 124 2.41 -9.70 -6.89
N PRO A 125 2.72 -10.54 -7.88
CA PRO A 125 2.16 -10.39 -9.22
C PRO A 125 0.64 -10.59 -9.22
N PRO A 126 -0.09 -10.06 -10.22
CA PRO A 126 -1.49 -10.42 -10.43
C PRO A 126 -1.61 -11.92 -10.77
N SER A 127 -2.83 -12.46 -10.66
CA SER A 127 -3.10 -13.88 -10.98
C SER A 127 -2.79 -14.23 -12.44
N ILE A 128 -2.91 -13.26 -13.35
CA ILE A 128 -2.54 -13.35 -14.75
C ILE A 128 -1.58 -12.19 -15.02
N SER A 129 -0.34 -12.49 -15.41
CA SER A 129 0.69 -11.50 -15.72
C SER A 129 1.37 -11.84 -17.05
N SER A 130 1.59 -10.82 -17.86
CA SER A 130 2.41 -10.85 -19.07
C SER A 130 3.85 -10.39 -18.82
N SER A 131 4.17 -10.00 -17.59
CA SER A 131 5.48 -9.46 -17.22
C SER A 131 6.59 -10.52 -17.32
N THR A 132 7.73 -10.13 -17.88
CA THR A 132 8.95 -10.94 -17.91
C THR A 132 9.53 -11.25 -16.52
N LEU A 133 9.03 -10.57 -15.49
CA LEU A 133 9.41 -10.79 -14.08
C LEU A 133 8.71 -12.01 -13.47
N VAL A 134 7.67 -12.53 -14.12
CA VAL A 134 6.91 -13.69 -13.68
C VAL A 134 7.31 -14.87 -14.54
N THR A 135 8.15 -15.75 -14.00
CA THR A 135 8.60 -16.96 -14.70
C THR A 135 7.71 -18.14 -14.32
N PRO A 136 7.09 -18.85 -15.28
CA PRO A 136 6.35 -20.06 -14.97
C PRO A 136 7.33 -21.14 -14.50
N LEU A 137 7.09 -21.68 -13.30
CA LEU A 137 7.79 -22.85 -12.82
C LEU A 137 7.12 -24.09 -13.41
N ARG A 138 7.81 -24.84 -14.26
CA ARG A 138 7.40 -26.16 -14.76
C ARG A 138 8.34 -27.20 -14.19
N MET A 139 7.94 -28.48 -14.17
CA MET A 139 8.79 -29.55 -13.63
C MET A 139 10.16 -29.64 -14.33
N GLU A 140 10.24 -29.22 -15.60
CA GLU A 140 11.50 -29.15 -16.37
C GLU A 140 12.40 -27.95 -16.00
N THR A 141 11.86 -26.95 -15.30
CA THR A 141 12.54 -25.67 -14.99
C THR A 141 13.10 -25.62 -13.57
N VAL A 142 12.76 -26.60 -12.73
CA VAL A 142 13.31 -26.76 -11.38
C VAL A 142 14.45 -27.76 -11.49
N LYS A 143 15.70 -27.26 -11.53
CA LYS A 143 16.89 -28.09 -11.25
C LYS A 143 17.08 -28.23 -9.76
#